data_AF-A0A6J1RWM7-F1
#
_entry.id   AF-A0A6J1RWM7-F1
#
_cell.length_a   1.000
_cell.length_b   1.000
_cell.length_c   1.000
_cell.angle_alpha   90.00
_cell.angle_beta   90.00
_cell.angle_gamma   90.00
#
_symmetry.space_group_name_H-M   'P 1'
#
loop_
_entity.id
_entity.type
_entity.pdbx_description
1 polymer ?
#
loop_
_entity_poly.entity_id
_entity_poly.type
_entity_poly.pdbx_seq_one_letter_code
_entity_poly.pdbx_strand_id
1 'polypeptide(L)' 'MTTQRKLVTVGIVAALGLASYGVIIYPMQHAEEYRKVQESWRADIDRDKIQPGGMRVWSDPFQERKKEVPLYMQKPRKEE' A
#
# COMPACT_ATOMS: atom_id res chain seq x y z
N MET A 1 -5.88 2.67 -48.56
CA MET A 1 -5.06 1.92 -47.58
C MET A 1 -5.17 2.40 -46.12
N THR A 2 -6.07 3.33 -45.77
CA THR A 2 -6.16 3.90 -44.40
C THR A 2 -7.20 3.22 -43.51
N THR A 3 -8.28 2.65 -44.06
CA THR A 3 -9.38 2.03 -43.31
C THR A 3 -8.95 0.79 -42.53
N GLN A 4 -8.12 -0.06 -43.12
CA GLN A 4 -7.61 -1.28 -42.47
C GLN A 4 -6.76 -0.96 -41.24
N ARG A 5 -5.90 0.06 -41.33
CA ARG A 5 -5.10 0.54 -40.18
C ARG A 5 -5.99 1.04 -39.04
N LYS A 6 -7.05 1.79 -39.36
CA LYS A 6 -8.01 2.27 -38.34
C LYS A 6 -8.72 1.10 -37.64
N LEU A 7 -9.14 0.08 -38.38
CA LEU A 7 -9.78 -1.11 -37.80
C LEU A 7 -8.85 -1.85 -36.84
N VAL A 8 -7.58 -2.03 -37.21
CA VAL A 8 -6.59 -2.67 -36.34
C VAL A 8 -6.36 -1.85 -35.06
N THR A 9 -6.19 -0.53 -35.18
CA THR A 9 -5.99 0.33 -34.00
C THR A 9 -7.19 0.29 -33.05
N VAL A 10 -8.42 0.38 -33.57
CA VAL A 10 -9.64 0.30 -32.75
C VAL A 10 -9.76 -1.08 -32.09
N GLY A 11 -9.47 -2.15 -32.83
CA GLY A 11 -9.49 -3.51 -32.29
C GLY A 11 -8.50 -3.71 -31.13
N ILE A 12 -7.28 -3.16 -31.25
CA ILE A 12 -6.28 -3.22 -30.18
C ILE A 12 -6.75 -2.45 -28.95
N VAL A 13 -7.24 -1.22 -29.11
CA VAL A 13 -7.72 -0.41 -27.98
C VAL A 13 -8.91 -1.09 -27.29
N ALA A 14 -9.84 -1.68 -28.05
CA ALA A 14 -10.97 -2.43 -27.50
C ALA A 14 -10.52 -3.67 -26.71
N ALA A 15 -9.55 -4.42 -27.24
CA ALA A 15 -8.98 -5.58 -26.56
C ALA A 15 -8.28 -5.19 -25.25
N LEU A 16 -7.51 -4.10 -25.26
CA LEU A 16 -6.88 -3.56 -24.05
C LEU A 16 -7.91 -3.09 -23.03
N GLY A 17 -8.97 -2.41 -23.48
CA GLY A 17 -10.09 -2.01 -22.61
C GLY A 17 -10.73 -3.20 -21.91
N LEU A 18 -11.06 -4.25 -22.67
CA LEU A 18 -11.62 -5.50 -22.12
C LEU A 18 -10.66 -6.17 -21.14
N ALA A 19 -9.38 -6.30 -21.48
CA ALA A 19 -8.38 -6.89 -20.60
C ALA A 19 -8.18 -6.07 -19.31
N SER A 20 -8.22 -4.74 -19.40
CA SER A 20 -8.03 -3.83 -18.26
C SER A 20 -9.21 -3.80 -17.29
N TYR A 21 -10.40 -4.25 -17.71
CA TYR A 21 -11.61 -4.19 -16.89
C TYR A 21 -11.44 -4.88 -15.53
N GLY A 22 -10.88 -6.09 -15.52
CA GLY A 22 -10.67 -6.85 -14.27
C GLY A 22 -9.58 -6.28 -13.35
N VAL A 23 -8.65 -5.49 -13.89
CA VAL A 23 -7.49 -4.96 -13.15
C VAL A 23 -7.75 -3.56 -12.61
N ILE A 24 -8.53 -2.75 -13.33
CA ILE A 24 -8.74 -1.33 -13.01
C ILE A 24 -10.20 -1.09 -12.63
N ILE A 25 -11.14 -1.39 -13.52
CA ILE A 25 -12.54 -0.98 -13.36
C ILE A 25 -13.22 -1.79 -12.25
N TYR A 26 -13.07 -3.11 -12.26
CA TYR A 26 -13.72 -3.98 -11.30
C TYR A 26 -13.27 -3.70 -9.84
N PRO A 27 -11.96 -3.56 -9.54
CA PRO A 27 -11.52 -3.19 -8.20
C PRO A 27 -12.01 -1.80 -7.75
N MET A 28 -12.11 -0.84 -8.67
CA MET A 28 -12.67 0.48 -8.36
C MET A 28 -14.15 0.42 -7.99
N GLN A 29 -14.93 -0.46 -8.64
CA GLN A 29 -16.35 -0.67 -8.32
C GLN A 29 -16.57 -1.50 -7.05
N HIS A 30 -15.60 -2.33 -6.67
CA HIS A 30 -15.66 -3.25 -5.53
C HIS A 30 -14.64 -2.89 -4.43
N ALA A 31 -14.45 -1.59 -4.17
CA ALA A 31 -13.40 -1.09 -3.30
C ALA A 31 -13.38 -1.72 -1.90
N GLU A 32 -14.55 -1.95 -1.29
CA GLU A 32 -14.66 -2.53 0.06
C GLU A 32 -14.19 -4.00 0.13
N GLU A 33 -14.48 -4.80 -0.91
CA GLU A 33 -14.04 -6.19 -0.99
C GLU A 33 -12.52 -6.25 -1.11
N TYR A 34 -11.97 -5.46 -2.03
CA TYR A 34 -10.52 -5.37 -2.21
C TYR A 34 -9.82 -4.79 -0.98
N ARG A 35 -10.45 -3.88 -0.23
CA ARG A 35 -9.90 -3.36 1.03
C ARG A 35 -9.80 -4.45 2.08
N LYS A 36 -10.84 -5.26 2.27
CA LYS A 36 -10.83 -6.40 3.21
C LYS A 36 -9.75 -7.42 2.86
N VAL A 37 -9.63 -7.74 1.58
CA VAL A 37 -8.56 -8.63 1.08
C VAL A 37 -7.20 -8.00 1.39
N GLN A 38 -6.99 -6.72 1.08
CA GLN A 38 -5.74 -6.03 1.39
C GLN A 38 -5.42 -5.95 2.89
N GLU A 39 -6.42 -5.83 3.75
CA GLU A 39 -6.25 -5.84 5.20
C GLU A 39 -5.69 -7.19 5.68
N SER A 40 -6.20 -8.32 5.16
CA SER A 40 -5.67 -9.64 5.52
C SER A 40 -4.25 -9.86 4.99
N TRP A 41 -3.95 -9.44 3.75
CA TRP A 41 -2.60 -9.51 3.20
C TRP A 41 -1.59 -8.62 3.93
N ARG A 42 -2.04 -7.51 4.54
CA ARG A 42 -1.18 -6.56 5.28
C ARG A 42 -1.21 -6.77 6.79
N ALA A 43 -1.85 -7.83 7.28
CA ALA A 43 -1.93 -8.13 8.72
C ALA A 43 -0.57 -8.53 9.32
N ASP A 44 0.30 -9.17 8.53
CA ASP A 44 1.63 -9.63 8.97
C ASP A 44 2.72 -8.55 8.84
N ILE A 45 2.35 -7.36 8.34
CA ILE A 45 3.27 -6.23 8.19
C ILE A 45 3.34 -5.49 9.51
N ASP A 46 4.38 -5.78 10.31
CA ASP A 46 4.73 -4.99 11.49
C ASP A 46 5.25 -3.61 11.05
N ARG A 47 4.31 -2.67 10.92
CA ARG A 47 4.55 -1.32 10.39
C ARG A 47 5.56 -0.55 11.24
N ASP A 48 5.70 -0.89 12.52
CA ASP A 48 6.60 -0.22 13.45
C ASP A 48 8.04 -0.72 13.28
N LYS A 49 8.24 -2.00 12.90
CA LYS A 49 9.57 -2.58 12.60
C LYS A 49 10.09 -2.23 11.21
N ILE A 50 9.20 -2.05 10.23
CA ILE A 50 9.57 -1.77 8.83
C ILE A 50 9.91 -0.28 8.64
N GLN A 51 9.37 0.59 9.50
CA GLN A 51 9.70 2.01 9.46
C GLN A 51 11.12 2.26 9.98
N PRO A 52 11.98 2.93 9.20
CA PRO A 52 13.33 3.26 9.67
C PRO A 52 13.27 4.13 10.93
N GLY A 53 14.15 3.80 11.88
CA GLY A 53 14.10 4.19 13.29
C GLY A 53 13.74 5.65 13.57
N GLY A 54 12.70 5.83 14.39
CA GLY A 54 12.29 7.11 14.97
C GLY A 54 11.35 7.96 14.11
N MET A 55 10.99 7.52 12.90
CA MET A 55 9.99 8.22 12.07
C MET A 55 8.55 7.93 12.52
N ARG A 56 7.66 8.90 12.30
CA ARG A 56 6.25 8.82 12.68
C ARG A 56 5.48 7.96 11.69
N VAL A 57 4.63 7.06 12.19
CA VAL A 57 3.70 6.28 11.37
C VAL A 57 2.76 7.24 10.63
N TRP A 58 2.82 7.27 9.30
CA TRP A 58 2.00 8.17 8.47
C TRP A 58 0.49 7.93 8.57
N SER A 59 0.05 6.83 9.17
CA SER A 59 -1.37 6.61 9.44
C SER A 59 -1.92 7.51 10.54
N ASP A 60 -1.09 7.95 11.49
CA ASP A 60 -1.50 8.91 12.52
C ASP A 60 -0.36 9.92 12.82
N PRO A 61 -0.37 11.08 12.14
CA PRO A 61 0.60 12.13 12.34
C PRO A 61 0.29 13.02 13.55
N PHE A 62 -0.55 12.60 14.51
CA PHE A 62 -0.82 13.34 15.75
C PHE A 62 -0.78 12.48 17.02
N GLN A 63 -0.65 11.17 16.90
CA GLN A 63 -0.50 10.28 18.05
C GLN A 63 0.64 10.74 18.98
N GLU A 64 0.33 10.86 20.27
CA GLU A 64 1.29 11.25 21.30
C GLU A 64 2.43 10.23 21.36
N ARG A 65 3.68 10.71 21.41
CA ARG A 65 4.84 9.81 21.49
C ARG A 65 4.80 9.04 22.82
N LYS A 66 4.85 7.71 22.76
CA LYS A 66 5.41 6.97 23.90
C LYS A 66 6.83 7.50 24.11
N LYS A 67 7.13 7.95 25.32
CA LYS A 67 8.47 8.39 25.71
C LYS A 67 9.36 7.14 25.75
N GLU A 68 9.80 6.67 24.59
CA GLU A 68 10.87 5.69 24.52
C GLU A 68 12.14 6.39 24.97
N VAL A 69 12.52 6.11 26.21
CA VAL A 69 13.76 6.61 26.79
C VAL A 69 14.89 6.07 25.91
N PRO A 70 15.70 6.96 25.28
CA PRO A 70 16.77 6.51 24.38
C PRO A 70 17.69 5.53 25.11
N LEU A 71 18.23 4.53 24.40
CA LEU A 71 19.07 3.47 25.01
C LEU A 71 20.24 4.03 25.84
N TYR A 72 20.80 5.17 25.44
CA TYR A 72 21.88 5.88 26.15
C TYR A 72 21.43 6.66 27.40
N MET A 73 20.12 6.82 27.60
CA MET A 73 19.50 7.46 28.77
C MET A 73 18.99 6.42 29.77
N GLN A 74 18.98 5.13 29.40
CA GLN A 74 18.84 4.02 30.34
C GLN A 74 20.17 3.91 31.10
N LYS A 75 20.21 4.36 32.37
CA LYS A 75 21.40 4.11 33.21
C LYS A 75 21.64 2.60 33.22
N PRO A 76 22.89 2.12 33.05
CA PRO A 76 23.17 0.70 33.17
C PRO A 76 22.63 0.25 34.52
N ARG A 77 21.78 -0.79 34.51
CA ARG A 77 21.36 -1.44 35.75
C ARG A 77 22.65 -1.85 36.43
N LYS A 78 22.96 -1.26 37.59
CA LYS A 78 24.11 -1.69 38.38
C LYS A 78 23.92 -3.19 38.61
N GLU A 79 24.86 -3.97 38.10
CA GLU A 79 24.98 -5.38 38.46
C GLU A 79 25.38 -5.36 39.95
N GLU A 80 24.39 -5.61 40.81
CA GLU A 80 24.58 -6.00 42.21
C GLU A 80 24.64 -7.52 42.29
#